data_AF-A0A259SF14-F1
#
_entry.id   AF-A0A259SF14-F1
#
_cell.length_a   1.000
_cell.length_b   1.000
_cell.length_c   1.000
_cell.angle_alpha   90.00
_cell.angle_beta   90.00
_cell.angle_gamma   90.00
#
_symmetry.space_group_name_H-M   'P 1'
#
loop_
_entity.id
_entity.type
_entity.pdbx_description
1 polymer ?
#
loop_
_entity_poly.entity_id
_entity_poly.type
_entity_poly.pdbx_seq_one_letter_code
_entity_poly.pdbx_strand_id
1 'polypeptide(L)'
;MTGVRRVLGIDPGLTRCGVGVVDVDPMRRGTLVHVGVIRTPPDAPIGERLAAVAAGIRAVIAEHEPDAVAVERVFAQQNTHTVMGTAQASGVALLIAAEHGLPAATHTPSEVKAAVTGYGSADKKQVQAMIARILRLDAPPQPADAADALAIALCHAWRGSGAAGAAGGGEAQTPAQKAWADAERVARTYIRARA
;
A
#
# COMPACT_ATOMS: atom_id res chain seq x y z
N MET A 1 0.09 9.69 25.58
CA MET A 1 0.38 8.85 24.39
C MET A 1 0.80 9.79 23.28
N THR A 2 2.08 9.79 22.93
CA THR A 2 2.64 10.61 21.84
C THR A 2 1.97 10.18 20.54
N GLY A 3 1.19 11.07 19.92
CA GLY A 3 0.26 10.78 18.81
C GLY A 3 0.91 10.49 17.46
N VAL A 4 2.08 9.85 17.46
CA VAL A 4 2.74 9.37 16.25
C VAL A 4 2.08 8.05 15.86
N ARG A 5 1.67 7.93 14.60
CA ARG A 5 1.08 6.73 14.02
C ARG A 5 2.10 6.05 13.11
N ARG A 6 2.39 4.78 13.38
CA ARG A 6 3.26 3.95 12.55
C ARG A 6 2.45 3.18 11.52
N VAL A 7 2.83 3.28 10.25
CA VAL A 7 2.13 2.61 9.15
C VAL A 7 3.11 1.80 8.31
N LEU A 8 2.77 0.54 8.07
CA LEU A 8 3.43 -0.32 7.10
C LEU A 8 2.71 -0.22 5.74
N GLY A 9 3.38 0.28 4.72
CA GLY A 9 2.96 0.22 3.32
C GLY A 9 3.54 -0.99 2.60
N ILE A 10 2.73 -1.62 1.75
CA ILE A 10 3.09 -2.80 0.97
C ILE A 10 2.73 -2.56 -0.49
N ASP A 11 3.74 -2.62 -1.36
CA ASP A 11 3.60 -2.71 -2.82
C ASP A 11 3.73 -4.20 -3.23
N PRO A 12 2.59 -4.90 -3.40
CA PRO A 12 2.57 -6.34 -3.49
C PRO A 12 3.08 -6.85 -4.84
N GLY A 13 3.90 -7.91 -4.80
CA GLY A 13 4.31 -8.60 -6.01
C GLY A 13 4.98 -9.93 -5.67
N LEU A 14 4.86 -10.92 -6.56
CA LEU A 14 5.47 -12.22 -6.31
C LEU A 14 7.00 -12.15 -6.38
N THR A 15 7.56 -11.57 -7.44
CA THR A 15 9.03 -11.51 -7.61
C THR A 15 9.66 -10.46 -6.68
N ARG A 16 8.98 -9.32 -6.53
CA ARG A 16 9.40 -8.18 -5.71
C ARG A 16 8.17 -7.67 -4.98
N CYS A 17 8.21 -7.71 -3.65
CA CYS A 17 7.20 -7.13 -2.78
C CYS A 17 7.86 -6.00 -2.00
N GLY A 18 7.52 -4.75 -2.31
CA GLY A 18 8.03 -3.58 -1.61
C GLY A 18 7.41 -3.43 -0.24
N VAL A 19 8.21 -3.12 0.77
CA VAL A 19 7.77 -2.86 2.14
C VAL A 19 8.37 -1.55 2.63
N GLY A 20 7.57 -0.72 3.30
CA GLY A 20 8.02 0.56 3.83
C GLY A 20 7.28 0.91 5.10
N VAL A 21 7.99 1.33 6.14
CA VAL A 21 7.43 1.75 7.42
C VAL A 21 7.71 3.23 7.62
N VAL A 22 6.66 3.98 7.92
CA VAL A 22 6.75 5.41 8.26
C VAL A 22 6.06 5.69 9.57
N ASP A 23 6.65 6.63 10.31
CA ASP A 23 6.03 7.27 11.46
C ASP A 23 5.45 8.62 11.01
N VAL A 24 4.19 8.89 11.35
CA VAL A 24 3.52 10.15 11.01
C VAL A 24 2.99 10.80 12.28
N ASP A 25 3.45 12.02 12.56
CA ASP A 25 3.00 12.79 13.72
C ASP A 25 1.60 13.44 13.50
N PRO A 26 0.98 14.02 14.55
CA PRO A 26 -0.31 14.71 14.41
C PRO A 26 -0.28 15.92 13.45
N MET A 27 0.90 16.51 13.23
CA MET A 27 1.12 17.59 12.25
C MET A 27 1.36 17.05 10.83
N ARG A 28 1.11 15.76 10.60
CA ARG A 28 1.28 15.04 9.33
C ARG A 28 2.73 14.96 8.85
N ARG A 29 3.72 15.18 9.71
CA ARG A 29 5.14 15.05 9.34
C ARG A 29 5.53 13.59 9.36
N GLY A 30 6.04 13.11 8.23
CA GLY A 30 6.52 11.74 8.07
C GLY A 30 7.99 11.59 8.44
N THR A 31 8.35 10.46 9.04
CA THR A 31 9.72 10.02 9.28
C THR A 31 9.86 8.60 8.73
N LEU A 32 10.95 8.34 8.01
CA LEU A 32 11.29 7.00 7.53
C LEU A 32 11.72 6.13 8.72
N VAL A 33 11.08 4.97 8.88
CA VAL A 33 11.46 3.95 9.89
C VAL A 33 12.19 2.80 9.23
N HIS A 34 11.62 2.24 8.16
CA HIS A 34 12.18 1.11 7.44
C HIS A 34 11.78 1.14 5.96
N VAL A 35 12.63 0.58 5.11
CA VAL A 35 12.33 0.38 3.70
C VAL A 35 13.08 -0.84 3.18
N GLY A 36 12.39 -1.69 2.41
CA GLY A 36 12.93 -2.95 1.93
C GLY A 36 12.16 -3.53 0.76
N VAL A 37 12.71 -4.61 0.19
CA VAL A 37 12.04 -5.41 -0.84
C VAL A 37 12.24 -6.87 -0.52
N ILE A 38 11.12 -7.58 -0.34
CA ILE A 38 11.11 -9.03 -0.24
C ILE A 38 11.19 -9.58 -1.67
N ARG A 39 12.20 -10.42 -1.93
CA ARG A 39 12.45 -10.99 -3.25
C ARG A 39 12.19 -12.48 -3.22
N THR A 40 11.57 -13.00 -4.27
CA THR A 40 11.40 -14.45 -4.46
C THR A 40 11.97 -14.88 -5.81
N PRO A 41 12.54 -16.09 -5.91
CA PRO A 41 12.98 -16.65 -7.19
C PRO A 41 11.77 -16.81 -8.13
N PRO A 42 11.84 -16.32 -9.39
CA PRO A 42 10.72 -16.39 -10.32
C PRO A 42 10.39 -17.83 -10.78
N ASP A 43 11.36 -18.73 -10.68
CA ASP A 43 11.33 -20.14 -11.04
C ASP A 43 10.79 -21.06 -9.93
N ALA A 44 10.67 -20.55 -8.70
CA ALA A 44 10.09 -21.32 -7.60
C ALA A 44 8.56 -21.51 -7.76
N PRO A 45 8.00 -22.62 -7.25
CA PRO A 45 6.56 -22.84 -7.21
C PRO A 45 5.80 -21.68 -6.53
N ILE A 46 4.61 -21.36 -7.02
CA ILE A 46 3.81 -20.23 -6.53
C ILE A 46 3.59 -20.24 -5.02
N GLY A 47 3.32 -21.42 -4.45
CA GLY A 47 3.10 -21.59 -3.00
C GLY A 47 4.33 -21.21 -2.17
N GLU A 48 5.52 -21.61 -2.61
CA GLU A 48 6.79 -21.28 -1.95
C GLU A 48 7.09 -19.78 -2.03
N ARG A 49 6.79 -19.16 -3.18
CA ARG A 49 6.95 -17.71 -3.37
C ARG A 49 6.00 -16.94 -2.45
N LEU A 50 4.74 -17.34 -2.36
CA LEU A 50 3.78 -16.73 -1.44
C LEU A 50 4.19 -16.94 0.03
N ALA A 51 4.74 -18.11 0.38
CA ALA A 51 5.25 -18.37 1.72
C ALA A 51 6.45 -17.47 2.07
N ALA A 52 7.36 -17.24 1.12
CA ALA A 52 8.49 -16.31 1.30
C ALA A 52 8.03 -14.85 1.46
N VAL A 53 7.06 -14.40 0.65
CA VAL A 53 6.41 -13.09 0.83
C VAL A 53 5.78 -12.98 2.22
N ALA A 54 5.05 -14.02 2.64
CA ALA A 54 4.39 -14.05 3.93
C ALA A 54 5.38 -13.97 5.10
N ALA A 55 6.47 -14.74 5.04
CA ALA A 55 7.53 -14.71 6.04
C ALA A 55 8.18 -13.31 6.15
N GLY A 56 8.48 -12.68 5.01
CA GLY A 56 9.05 -11.34 4.99
C GLY A 56 8.11 -10.28 5.58
N ILE A 57 6.81 -10.32 5.27
CA ILE A 57 5.83 -9.38 5.84
C ILE A 57 5.72 -9.57 7.36
N ARG A 58 5.65 -10.83 7.84
CA ARG A 58 5.62 -11.12 9.28
C ARG A 58 6.87 -10.61 9.99
N ALA A 59 8.05 -10.76 9.38
CA ALA A 59 9.29 -10.25 9.94
C ALA A 59 9.25 -8.71 10.11
N VAL A 60 8.77 -7.98 9.09
CA VAL A 60 8.64 -6.51 9.17
C VAL A 60 7.62 -6.09 10.23
N ILE A 61 6.50 -6.79 10.35
CA ILE A 61 5.51 -6.51 11.40
C ILE A 61 6.09 -6.76 12.79
N ALA A 62 6.80 -7.87 12.97
CA ALA A 62 7.40 -8.24 14.25
C ALA A 62 8.53 -7.29 14.66
N GLU A 63 9.32 -6.80 13.70
CA GLU A 63 10.44 -5.89 13.97
C GLU A 63 9.97 -4.46 14.27
N HIS A 64 8.99 -3.96 13.51
CA HIS A 64 8.63 -2.54 13.54
C HIS A 64 7.32 -2.23 14.27
N GLU A 65 6.51 -3.24 14.60
CA GLU A 65 5.25 -3.12 15.34
C GLU A 65 4.34 -1.98 14.82
N PRO A 66 3.90 -2.03 13.54
CA PRO A 66 3.08 -0.97 12.97
C PRO A 66 1.67 -0.94 13.57
N ASP A 67 1.03 0.24 13.60
CA ASP A 67 -0.36 0.40 14.05
C ASP A 67 -1.38 0.07 12.96
N ALA A 68 -0.96 0.07 11.69
CA ALA A 68 -1.82 -0.20 10.54
C ALA A 68 -1.02 -0.68 9.33
N VAL A 69 -1.71 -1.38 8.43
CA VAL A 69 -1.16 -1.86 7.16
C VAL A 69 -1.89 -1.22 5.98
N ALA A 70 -1.13 -0.75 5.01
CA ALA A 70 -1.62 -0.17 3.77
C ALA A 70 -1.09 -0.99 2.59
N VAL A 71 -1.98 -1.42 1.70
CA VAL A 71 -1.61 -2.28 0.56
C VAL A 71 -1.97 -1.59 -0.75
N GLU A 72 -1.12 -1.66 -1.78
CA GLU A 72 -1.53 -1.21 -3.11
C GLU A 72 -2.70 -2.05 -3.62
N ARG A 73 -3.70 -1.39 -4.22
CA ARG A 73 -4.80 -2.05 -4.89
C ARG A 73 -4.39 -2.46 -6.30
N VAL A 74 -4.57 -3.75 -6.60
CA VAL A 74 -4.28 -4.34 -7.91
C VAL A 74 -5.39 -4.02 -8.91
N PHE A 75 -5.01 -3.51 -10.09
CA PHE A 75 -5.94 -3.27 -11.20
C PHE A 75 -5.68 -4.23 -12.36
N ALA A 76 -6.74 -4.92 -12.81
CA ALA A 76 -6.65 -5.94 -13.86
C ALA A 76 -6.49 -5.41 -15.29
N GLN A 77 -6.72 -4.11 -15.53
CA GLN A 77 -6.88 -3.59 -16.88
C GLN A 77 -5.58 -3.43 -17.69
N GLN A 78 -4.39 -3.50 -17.07
CA GLN A 78 -3.15 -3.10 -17.76
C GLN A 78 -2.09 -4.19 -17.90
N ASN A 79 -2.15 -5.31 -17.17
CA ASN A 79 -1.20 -6.43 -17.33
C ASN A 79 -1.81 -7.77 -16.88
N THR A 80 -2.52 -8.44 -17.79
CA THR A 80 -3.24 -9.69 -17.52
C THR A 80 -2.34 -10.85 -17.09
N HIS A 81 -1.07 -10.86 -17.49
CA HIS A 81 -0.15 -11.96 -17.21
C HIS A 81 0.39 -12.00 -15.77
N THR A 82 0.52 -10.84 -15.09
CA THR A 82 1.10 -10.76 -13.74
C THR A 82 0.07 -10.42 -12.67
N VAL A 83 -1.11 -9.93 -13.06
CA VAL A 83 -2.17 -9.46 -12.15
C VAL A 83 -2.55 -10.52 -11.11
N MET A 84 -2.64 -11.79 -11.52
CA MET A 84 -3.04 -12.87 -10.62
C MET A 84 -2.05 -13.06 -9.48
N GLY A 85 -0.75 -13.02 -9.80
CA GLY A 85 0.30 -13.16 -8.80
C GLY A 85 0.34 -11.98 -7.83
N THR A 86 0.20 -10.76 -8.33
CA THR A 86 0.08 -9.56 -7.51
C THR A 86 -1.14 -9.64 -6.60
N ALA A 87 -2.31 -10.04 -7.12
CA ALA A 87 -3.54 -10.19 -6.33
C ALA A 87 -3.40 -11.25 -5.22
N GLN A 88 -2.74 -12.38 -5.50
CA GLN A 88 -2.43 -13.40 -4.50
C GLN A 88 -1.51 -12.84 -3.40
N ALA A 89 -0.46 -12.10 -3.76
CA ALA A 89 0.43 -11.45 -2.79
C ALA A 89 -0.31 -10.40 -1.95
N SER A 90 -1.21 -9.60 -2.55
CA SER A 90 -2.09 -8.68 -1.81
C SER A 90 -2.98 -9.42 -0.81
N GLY A 91 -3.56 -10.55 -1.22
CA GLY A 91 -4.38 -11.39 -0.34
C GLY A 91 -3.59 -11.90 0.87
N VAL A 92 -2.34 -12.34 0.66
CA VAL A 92 -1.42 -12.74 1.72
C VAL A 92 -1.13 -11.56 2.67
N ALA A 93 -0.86 -10.37 2.15
CA ALA A 93 -0.62 -9.18 2.98
C ALA A 93 -1.82 -8.83 3.88
N LEU A 94 -3.03 -8.87 3.32
CA LEU A 94 -4.28 -8.61 4.07
C LEU A 94 -4.55 -9.68 5.12
N LEU A 95 -4.33 -10.96 4.79
CA LEU A 95 -4.44 -12.07 5.74
C LEU A 95 -3.51 -11.87 6.92
N ILE A 96 -2.23 -11.58 6.67
CA ILE A 96 -1.23 -11.41 7.73
C ILE A 96 -1.57 -10.22 8.62
N ALA A 97 -2.03 -9.10 8.06
CA ALA A 97 -2.48 -7.96 8.86
C ALA A 97 -3.63 -8.37 9.81
N ALA A 98 -4.61 -9.14 9.30
CA ALA A 98 -5.71 -9.66 10.11
C ALA A 98 -5.25 -10.65 11.20
N GLU A 99 -4.30 -11.54 10.89
CA GLU A 99 -3.68 -12.46 11.88
C GLU A 99 -3.06 -11.70 13.07
N HIS A 100 -2.55 -10.49 12.84
CA HIS A 100 -1.93 -9.64 13.86
C HIS A 100 -2.91 -8.61 14.47
N GLY A 101 -4.20 -8.67 14.12
CA GLY A 101 -5.20 -7.70 14.59
C GLY A 101 -4.99 -6.27 14.08
N LEU A 102 -4.20 -6.08 13.02
CA LEU A 102 -3.87 -4.77 12.48
C LEU A 102 -4.97 -4.29 11.50
N PRO A 103 -5.46 -3.04 11.64
CA PRO A 103 -6.35 -2.47 10.64
C PRO A 103 -5.61 -2.35 9.30
N ALA A 104 -6.20 -2.93 8.25
CA ALA A 104 -5.67 -2.91 6.90
C ALA A 104 -6.58 -2.18 5.91
N ALA A 105 -5.99 -1.44 4.97
CA ALA A 105 -6.73 -0.82 3.87
C ALA A 105 -5.95 -0.87 2.55
N THR A 106 -6.67 -0.91 1.44
CA THR A 106 -6.08 -0.87 0.10
C THR A 106 -6.20 0.53 -0.52
N HIS A 107 -5.18 0.98 -1.26
CA HIS A 107 -5.20 2.28 -1.96
C HIS A 107 -4.88 2.11 -3.44
N THR A 108 -5.58 2.85 -4.29
CA THR A 108 -5.33 2.88 -5.73
C THR A 108 -4.06 3.69 -6.04
N PRO A 109 -3.32 3.39 -7.14
CA PRO A 109 -2.17 4.19 -7.53
C PRO A 109 -2.51 5.68 -7.73
N SER A 110 -3.72 6.00 -8.21
CA SER A 110 -4.18 7.39 -8.34
C SER A 110 -4.34 8.08 -6.98
N GLU A 111 -4.85 7.39 -5.96
CA GLU A 111 -4.96 7.93 -4.60
C GLU A 111 -3.60 8.12 -3.96
N VAL A 112 -2.67 7.18 -4.18
CA VAL A 112 -1.28 7.27 -3.70
C VAL A 112 -0.59 8.47 -4.33
N LYS A 113 -0.67 8.62 -5.66
CA LYS A 113 -0.13 9.77 -6.39
C LYS A 113 -0.72 11.08 -5.87
N ALA A 114 -2.05 11.18 -5.82
CA ALA A 114 -2.73 12.39 -5.35
C ALA A 114 -2.33 12.77 -3.92
N ALA A 115 -2.16 11.79 -3.03
CA ALA A 115 -1.74 12.05 -1.65
C ALA A 115 -0.31 12.60 -1.55
N VAL A 116 0.61 12.12 -2.39
CA VAL A 116 2.04 12.46 -2.32
C VAL A 116 2.38 13.72 -3.12
N THR A 117 1.80 13.89 -4.31
CA THR A 117 2.17 14.98 -5.24
C THR A 117 1.11 16.09 -5.32
N GLY A 118 -0.07 15.88 -4.74
CA GLY A 118 -1.20 16.81 -4.80
C GLY A 118 -2.09 16.65 -6.04
N TYR A 119 -1.76 15.74 -6.98
CA TYR A 119 -2.57 15.44 -8.17
C TYR A 119 -2.31 14.01 -8.67
N GLY A 120 -3.32 13.35 -9.25
CA GLY A 120 -3.28 11.91 -9.53
C GLY A 120 -2.46 11.44 -10.74
N SER A 121 -2.00 12.37 -11.60
CA SER A 121 -1.33 12.07 -12.87
C SER A 121 0.20 12.15 -12.82
N ALA A 122 0.81 12.30 -11.64
CA ALA A 122 2.26 12.41 -11.49
C ALA A 122 3.01 11.18 -12.03
N ASP A 123 4.21 11.45 -12.57
CA ASP A 123 5.14 10.41 -13.02
C ASP A 123 5.91 9.77 -11.85
N LYS A 124 6.55 8.63 -12.09
CA LYS A 124 7.24 7.87 -11.03
C LYS A 124 8.43 8.63 -10.42
N LYS A 125 9.15 9.44 -11.19
CA LYS A 125 10.29 10.24 -10.69
C LYS A 125 9.80 11.37 -9.79
N GLN A 126 8.69 12.01 -10.15
CA GLN A 126 8.04 13.04 -9.35
C GLN A 126 7.59 12.48 -8.00
N VAL A 127 6.97 11.30 -7.98
CA VAL A 127 6.57 10.62 -6.75
C VAL A 127 7.79 10.34 -5.85
N GLN A 128 8.86 9.77 -6.40
CA GLN A 128 10.09 9.49 -5.63
C GLN A 128 10.74 10.75 -5.03
N ALA A 129 10.83 11.83 -5.81
CA ALA A 129 11.38 13.10 -5.34
C ALA A 129 10.52 13.70 -4.21
N MET A 130 9.20 13.62 -4.34
CA MET A 130 8.28 14.07 -3.30
C MET A 130 8.41 13.25 -2.02
N ILE A 131 8.54 11.94 -2.11
CA ILE A 131 8.74 11.07 -0.93
C ILE A 131 10.02 11.45 -0.20
N ALA A 132 11.13 11.65 -0.93
CA ALA A 132 12.38 12.11 -0.33
C ALA A 132 12.19 13.42 0.44
N ARG A 133 11.48 14.39 -0.16
CA ARG A 133 11.18 15.67 0.49
C ARG A 133 10.29 15.52 1.72
N ILE A 134 9.23 14.72 1.64
CA ILE A 134 8.26 14.48 2.72
C ILE A 134 8.95 13.83 3.92
N LEU A 135 9.78 12.82 3.65
CA LEU A 135 10.50 12.04 4.66
C LEU A 135 11.86 12.66 5.03
N ARG A 136 12.20 13.82 4.45
CA ARG A 136 13.44 14.59 4.72
C ARG A 136 14.71 13.77 4.48
N LEU A 137 14.72 13.01 3.40
CA LEU A 137 15.86 12.20 2.97
C LEU A 137 16.78 13.04 2.08
N ASP A 138 18.09 12.87 2.26
CA ASP A 138 19.11 13.54 1.43
C ASP A 138 19.12 13.04 -0.02
N ALA A 139 18.59 11.84 -0.26
CA ALA A 139 18.46 11.23 -1.57
C ALA A 139 17.14 10.44 -1.70
N PRO A 140 16.66 10.19 -2.94
CA PRO A 140 15.51 9.33 -3.17
C PRO A 140 15.69 7.94 -2.54
N PRO A 141 14.63 7.38 -1.91
CA PRO A 141 14.71 6.06 -1.31
C PRO A 141 14.99 5.00 -2.38
N GLN A 142 15.94 4.11 -2.09
CA GLN A 142 16.31 2.99 -2.95
C GLN A 142 16.02 1.67 -2.23
N PRO A 143 15.60 0.62 -2.95
CA PRO A 143 15.31 0.59 -4.40
C PRO A 143 13.94 1.21 -4.75
N ALA A 144 13.68 1.42 -6.05
CA ALA A 144 12.48 2.10 -6.55
C ALA A 144 11.13 1.56 -6.03
N ASP A 145 10.94 0.24 -5.94
CA ASP A 145 9.67 -0.34 -5.43
C ASP A 145 9.49 -0.11 -3.93
N ALA A 146 10.59 0.14 -3.25
CA ALA A 146 10.59 0.49 -1.84
C ALA A 146 10.09 1.94 -1.64
N ALA A 147 10.26 2.81 -2.64
CA ALA A 147 9.61 4.12 -2.67
C ALA A 147 8.08 4.00 -2.82
N ASP A 148 7.59 3.09 -3.66
CA ASP A 148 6.16 2.90 -3.88
C ASP A 148 5.47 2.44 -2.56
N ALA A 149 6.10 1.53 -1.82
CA ALA A 149 5.65 1.13 -0.48
C ALA A 149 5.57 2.29 0.53
N LEU A 150 6.58 3.18 0.54
CA LEU A 150 6.56 4.39 1.39
C LEU A 150 5.42 5.35 0.99
N ALA A 151 5.17 5.50 -0.31
CA ALA A 151 4.07 6.31 -0.83
C ALA A 151 2.70 5.80 -0.34
N ILE A 152 2.52 4.47 -0.37
CA ILE A 152 1.31 3.79 0.09
C ILE A 152 1.10 4.01 1.60
N ALA A 153 2.18 3.89 2.40
CA ALA A 153 2.13 4.12 3.84
C ALA A 153 1.72 5.56 4.18
N LEU A 154 2.35 6.56 3.52
CA LEU A 154 2.03 7.98 3.68
C LEU A 154 0.59 8.29 3.26
N CYS A 155 0.13 7.74 2.14
CA CYS A 155 -1.24 7.89 1.66
C CYS A 155 -2.25 7.44 2.73
N HIS A 156 -2.02 6.27 3.34
CA HIS A 156 -2.88 5.77 4.41
C HIS A 156 -2.83 6.63 5.67
N ALA A 157 -1.64 7.00 6.13
CA ALA A 157 -1.46 7.77 7.35
C ALA A 157 -2.20 9.12 7.27
N TRP A 158 -2.12 9.80 6.12
CA TRP A 158 -2.75 11.09 5.92
C TRP A 158 -4.27 11.05 5.70
N ARG A 159 -4.82 9.92 5.24
CA ARG A 159 -6.27 9.74 5.20
C ARG A 159 -6.88 9.68 6.60
N GLY A 160 -6.18 9.07 7.56
CA GLY A 160 -6.66 8.93 8.94
C GLY A 160 -6.82 10.24 9.72
N SER A 161 -6.07 11.30 9.37
CA SER A 161 -6.10 12.58 10.09
C SER A 161 -7.09 13.61 9.51
N GLY A 162 -7.85 13.26 8.47
CA GLY A 162 -8.78 14.19 7.79
C GLY A 162 -10.04 13.58 7.16
N ALA A 163 -10.23 12.26 7.19
CA ALA A 163 -11.35 11.60 6.52
C ALA A 163 -12.64 11.48 7.33
N ALA A 164 -12.83 12.30 8.37
CA ALA A 164 -14.15 12.62 8.89
C ALA A 164 -14.77 13.87 8.23
N GLY A 165 -14.05 14.55 7.30
CA GLY A 165 -14.51 15.85 6.79
C GLY A 165 -14.18 16.21 5.33
N ALA A 166 -13.55 15.34 4.53
CA ALA A 166 -13.21 15.67 3.14
C ALA A 166 -13.68 14.64 2.11
N ALA A 167 -14.98 14.31 2.16
CA ALA A 167 -15.73 14.03 0.94
C ALA A 167 -16.06 15.37 0.29
N GLY A 168 -15.10 15.99 -0.40
CA GLY A 168 -15.26 17.36 -0.90
C GLY A 168 -14.11 17.83 -1.76
N GLY A 169 -13.94 17.22 -2.93
CA GLY A 169 -13.03 17.69 -3.98
C GLY A 169 -13.42 17.03 -5.29
N GLY A 170 -14.12 17.77 -6.14
CA GLY A 170 -14.80 17.28 -7.35
C GLY A 170 -13.88 16.89 -8.50
N GLU A 171 -13.08 15.84 -8.34
CA GLU A 171 -12.58 15.08 -9.49
C GLU A 171 -13.49 13.88 -9.72
N ALA A 172 -14.06 13.79 -10.93
CA ALA A 172 -14.87 12.66 -11.33
C ALA A 172 -14.05 11.36 -11.18
N GLN A 173 -14.60 10.39 -10.43
CA GLN A 173 -13.98 9.08 -10.24
C GLN A 173 -13.49 8.53 -11.58
N THR A 174 -12.22 8.10 -11.62
CA THR A 174 -11.64 7.48 -12.81
C THR A 174 -12.41 6.21 -13.19
N PRO A 175 -12.39 5.78 -14.46
CA PRO A 175 -13.05 4.55 -14.88
C PRO A 175 -12.64 3.32 -14.06
N ALA A 176 -11.36 3.23 -13.66
CA ALA A 176 -10.84 2.15 -12.82
C ALA A 176 -11.41 2.17 -11.40
N GLN A 177 -11.57 3.36 -10.79
CA GLN A 177 -12.19 3.52 -9.47
C GLN A 177 -13.67 3.13 -9.50
N LYS A 178 -14.40 3.50 -10.56
CA LYS A 178 -15.81 3.10 -10.74
C LYS A 178 -15.97 1.59 -10.91
N ALA A 179 -15.21 0.99 -11.83
CA ALA A 179 -15.25 -0.46 -12.07
C ALA A 179 -14.95 -1.27 -10.80
N TRP A 180 -14.04 -0.78 -9.95
CA TRP A 180 -13.74 -1.40 -8.67
C TRP A 180 -14.87 -1.24 -7.64
N ALA A 181 -15.41 -0.03 -7.47
CA ALA A 181 -16.53 0.20 -6.57
C ALA A 181 -17.74 -0.68 -6.94
N ASP A 182 -17.92 -0.92 -8.24
CA ASP A 182 -18.92 -1.83 -8.77
C ASP A 182 -18.59 -3.29 -8.44
N ALA A 183 -17.34 -3.73 -8.66
CA ALA A 183 -16.88 -5.07 -8.31
C ALA A 183 -16.98 -5.37 -6.81
N GLU A 184 -16.58 -4.44 -5.92
CA GLU A 184 -16.72 -4.58 -4.47
C GLU A 184 -18.20 -4.66 -4.05
N ARG A 185 -19.07 -3.83 -4.66
CA ARG A 185 -20.51 -3.85 -4.39
C ARG A 185 -21.12 -5.19 -4.79
N VAL A 186 -20.73 -5.74 -5.95
CA VAL A 186 -21.16 -7.06 -6.41
C VAL A 186 -20.65 -8.15 -5.48
N ALA A 187 -19.36 -8.16 -5.13
CA ALA A 187 -18.77 -9.16 -4.23
C ALA A 187 -19.41 -9.15 -2.83
N ARG A 188 -19.66 -7.96 -2.27
CA ARG A 188 -20.31 -7.80 -0.96
C ARG A 188 -21.75 -8.28 -0.96
N THR A 189 -22.47 -8.03 -2.04
CA THR A 189 -23.84 -8.54 -2.26
C THR A 189 -23.83 -10.06 -2.37
N TYR A 190 -22.87 -10.62 -3.11
CA TYR A 190 -22.72 -12.07 -3.28
C TYR A 190 -22.41 -12.81 -1.97
N ILE A 191 -21.50 -12.28 -1.15
CA ILE A 191 -21.14 -12.86 0.16
C ILE A 191 -22.34 -12.83 1.11
N ARG A 192 -23.08 -11.72 1.17
CA ARG A 192 -24.28 -11.59 2.02
C ARG A 192 -25.43 -12.50 1.59
N ALA A 193 -25.56 -12.80 0.30
CA ALA A 193 -26.59 -13.70 -0.20
C ALA A 193 -26.29 -15.19 0.07
N ARG A 194 -25.08 -15.53 0.57
CA ARG A 194 -24.61 -16.90 0.80
C ARG A 194 -24.20 -17.19 2.26
N ALA A 195 -24.33 -16.20 3.15
CA ALA A 195 -24.13 -16.34 4.59
C ALA A 195 -25.50 -16.54 5.27
#